data_AF-S1NX17-F1
#
_entry.id   AF-S1NX17-F1
#
_cell.length_a   1.000
_cell.length_b   1.000
_cell.length_c   1.000
_cell.angle_alpha   90.00
_cell.angle_beta   90.00
_cell.angle_gamma   90.00
#
_symmetry.space_group_name_H-M   'P 1'
#
loop_
_entity.id
_entity.type
_entity.pdbx_description
1 polymer ?
#
loop_
_entity_poly.entity_id
_entity_poly.type
_entity_poly.pdbx_seq_one_letter_code
_entity_poly.pdbx_strand_id
1 'polypeptide(L)'
;MKILEFFTQKLIRKLIKYQLISDQDVNLYSYGINLLLSYLLNLFTILLIGLLENKFIETIFFTAIFVFIRSYSGGLHFSKFIYCYIGTVIVI
;
A
#
# COMPACT_ATOMS: atom_id res chain seq x y z
N MET A 1 -1.84 7.04 -10.18
CA MET A 1 -1.06 8.06 -9.45
C MET A 1 -1.97 9.13 -8.86
N LYS A 2 -2.75 9.85 -9.67
CA LYS A 2 -3.59 10.99 -9.23
C LYS A 2 -4.46 10.77 -7.97
N ILE A 3 -5.08 9.60 -7.81
CA ILE A 3 -5.93 9.31 -6.63
C ILE A 3 -5.11 9.12 -5.36
N LEU A 4 -4.06 8.28 -5.39
CA LEU A 4 -3.22 8.05 -4.21
C LEU A 4 -2.49 9.34 -3.83
N GLU A 5 -1.98 10.07 -4.83
CA GLU A 5 -1.36 11.37 -4.65
C GLU A 5 -2.34 12.39 -4.07
N PHE A 6 -3.60 12.40 -4.50
CA PHE A 6 -4.62 13.28 -3.93
C PHE A 6 -4.82 13.00 -2.43
N PHE A 7 -4.90 11.72 -2.03
CA PHE A 7 -5.01 11.34 -0.62
C PHE A 7 -3.75 11.71 0.17
N THR A 8 -2.57 11.43 -0.38
CA THR A 8 -1.28 11.79 0.23
C THR A 8 -1.15 13.29 0.43
N GLN A 9 -1.46 14.10 -0.59
CA GLN A 9 -1.42 15.56 -0.50
C GLN A 9 -2.41 16.10 0.54
N LYS A 10 -3.61 15.50 0.62
CA LYS A 10 -4.60 15.86 1.64
C LYS A 10 -4.12 15.54 3.06
N LEU A 11 -3.42 14.42 3.25
CA LEU A 11 -2.82 14.01 4.52
C LEU A 11 -1.64 14.90 4.92
N ILE A 12 -0.71 15.15 3.99
CA ILE A 12 0.45 16.03 4.18
C ILE A 12 0.00 17.44 4.58
N ARG A 13 -0.99 18.01 3.88
CA ARG A 13 -1.54 19.33 4.24
C ARG A 13 -2.09 19.37 5.67
N LYS A 14 -2.71 18.29 6.15
CA LYS A 14 -3.17 18.19 7.54
C LYS A 14 -1.96 18.11 8.50
N LEU A 15 -0.96 17.29 8.20
CA LEU A 15 0.23 17.12 9.03
C LEU A 15 1.00 18.44 9.20
N ILE A 16 1.17 19.21 8.11
CA ILE A 16 1.77 20.55 8.14
C ILE A 16 0.91 21.52 8.96
N LYS A 17 -0.42 21.50 8.76
CA LYS A 17 -1.36 22.36 9.51
C LYS A 17 -1.26 22.15 11.03
N TYR A 18 -1.04 20.91 11.46
CA TYR A 18 -0.85 20.57 12.88
C TYR A 18 0.61 20.69 13.36
N GLN A 19 1.52 21.22 12.53
CA GLN A 19 2.96 21.34 12.82
C GLN A 19 3.61 20.02 13.24
N LEU A 20 3.09 18.89 12.74
CA LEU A 20 3.60 17.56 13.06
C LEU A 20 4.83 17.19 12.23
N ILE A 21 5.03 17.86 11.09
CA ILE A 21 6.16 17.64 10.18
C ILE A 21 6.72 18.99 9.71
N SER A 22 8.03 19.04 9.50
CA SER A 22 8.70 20.22 8.91
C SER A 22 8.55 20.22 7.38
N ASP A 23 8.65 21.39 6.75
CA ASP A 23 8.60 21.51 5.29
C ASP A 23 9.74 20.74 4.59
N GLN A 24 10.86 20.51 5.28
CA GLN A 24 12.01 19.77 4.77
C GLN A 24 11.72 18.26 4.66
N ASP A 25 10.84 17.74 5.51
CA ASP A 25 10.51 16.31 5.57
C ASP A 25 9.31 15.92 4.69
N VAL A 26 8.65 16.90 4.07
CA VAL A 26 7.43 16.68 3.27
C VAL A 26 7.61 15.61 2.20
N ASN A 27 8.78 15.56 1.55
CA ASN A 27 9.07 14.57 0.53
C ASN A 27 9.17 13.15 1.11
N LEU A 28 9.85 13.00 2.25
CA LEU A 28 9.98 11.72 2.95
C LEU A 28 8.61 11.20 3.40
N TYR A 29 7.82 12.06 4.04
CA TYR A 29 6.48 11.69 4.50
C TYR A 29 5.53 11.41 3.32
N SER A 30 5.62 12.17 2.23
CA SER A 30 4.81 11.92 1.03
C SER A 30 5.12 10.55 0.44
N TYR A 31 6.39 10.17 0.38
CA TYR A 31 6.81 8.84 -0.06
C TYR A 31 6.27 7.74 0.87
N GLY A 32 6.49 7.89 2.18
CA GLY A 32 6.03 6.92 3.18
C GLY A 32 4.50 6.73 3.17
N ILE A 33 3.74 7.81 3.05
CA ILE A 33 2.27 7.76 2.99
C ILE A 33 1.79 7.11 1.68
N ASN A 34 2.41 7.46 0.54
CA ASN A 34 2.10 6.80 -0.74
C ASN A 34 2.37 5.29 -0.67
N LEU A 35 3.49 4.90 -0.05
CA LEU A 35 3.84 3.50 0.13
C LEU A 35 2.84 2.78 1.06
N LEU A 36 2.50 3.39 2.19
CA LEU A 36 1.52 2.86 3.14
C LEU A 36 0.15 2.67 2.47
N LEU A 37 -0.36 3.70 1.79
CA LEU A 37 -1.64 3.64 1.08
C LEU A 37 -1.65 2.56 0.00
N SER A 38 -0.51 2.39 -0.70
CA SER A 38 -0.33 1.31 -1.68
C SER A 38 -0.46 -0.08 -1.03
N TYR A 39 0.19 -0.30 0.12
CA TYR A 39 0.09 -1.56 0.84
C TYR A 39 -1.32 -1.82 1.37
N LEU A 40 -1.96 -0.82 1.96
CA LEU A 40 -3.32 -0.94 2.48
C LEU A 40 -4.31 -1.30 1.37
N LEU A 41 -4.17 -0.70 0.19
CA LEU A 41 -5.02 -0.99 -0.96
C LEU A 41 -4.82 -2.44 -1.45
N ASN A 42 -3.58 -2.95 -1.47
CA ASN A 42 -3.33 -4.36 -1.79
C ASN A 42 -3.93 -5.30 -0.73
N LEU A 43 -3.67 -5.05 0.56
CA LEU A 43 -4.18 -5.86 1.66
C LEU A 43 -5.70 -5.93 1.65
N PHE A 44 -6.36 -4.78 1.45
CA PHE A 44 -7.81 -4.71 1.36
C PHE A 44 -8.35 -5.57 0.21
N THR A 45 -7.73 -5.50 -0.97
CA THR A 45 -8.15 -6.30 -2.13
C THR A 45 -7.99 -7.79 -1.89
N ILE A 46 -6.86 -8.22 -1.31
CA ILE A 46 -6.60 -9.64 -1.03
C ILE A 46 -7.63 -10.19 -0.03
N LEU A 47 -7.90 -9.43 1.04
CA LEU A 47 -8.91 -9.80 2.03
C LEU A 47 -10.33 -9.83 1.43
N LEU A 48 -10.64 -8.91 0.51
CA LEU A 48 -11.92 -8.91 -0.21
C LEU A 48 -12.07 -10.15 -1.09
N ILE A 49 -11.02 -10.55 -1.82
CA ILE A 49 -11.02 -11.77 -2.63
C ILE A 49 -11.23 -13.00 -1.73
N GLY A 50 -10.47 -13.12 -0.64
CA GLY A 50 -10.64 -14.22 0.31
C GLY A 50 -12.03 -14.28 0.95
N LEU A 51 -12.65 -13.12 1.19
CA LEU A 51 -14.03 -13.06 1.67
C LEU A 51 -15.02 -13.55 0.61
N LEU A 52 -14.87 -13.15 -0.65
CA LEU A 52 -15.73 -13.57 -1.76
C LEU A 52 -15.63 -15.09 -2.04
N GLU A 53 -14.46 -15.68 -1.79
CA GLU A 53 -14.24 -17.12 -1.92
C GLU A 53 -14.66 -17.93 -0.68
N ASN A 54 -15.15 -17.28 0.39
CA ASN A 54 -15.42 -17.89 1.70
C ASN A 54 -14.18 -18.59 2.31
N LYS A 55 -12.98 -18.10 2.00
CA LYS A 55 -11.67 -18.60 2.45
C LYS A 55 -10.90 -17.58 3.28
N PHE A 56 -11.64 -16.71 3.97
CA PHE A 56 -11.10 -15.52 4.63
C PHE A 56 -9.98 -15.85 5.64
N ILE A 57 -10.12 -16.90 6.43
CA ILE A 57 -9.12 -17.29 7.43
C ILE A 57 -7.86 -17.81 6.74
N GLU A 58 -8.01 -18.68 5.75
CA GLU A 58 -6.89 -19.18 4.94
C GLU A 58 -6.15 -18.04 4.24
N THR A 59 -6.88 -17.06 3.69
CA THR A 59 -6.32 -15.87 3.07
C THR A 59 -5.52 -15.02 4.07
N ILE A 60 -5.99 -14.85 5.31
CA ILE A 60 -5.23 -14.13 6.35
C ILE A 60 -3.90 -14.84 6.64
N PHE A 61 -3.93 -16.15 6.87
CA PHE A 61 -2.72 -16.92 7.14
C PHE A 61 -1.73 -16.86 5.97
N PHE A 62 -2.22 -17.09 4.75
CA PHE A 62 -1.42 -16.98 3.54
C PHE A 62 -0.81 -15.59 3.40
N THR A 63 -1.60 -14.53 3.56
CA THR A 63 -1.14 -13.14 3.41
C THR A 63 -0.09 -12.79 4.46
N ALA A 64 -0.25 -13.23 5.72
CA ALA A 64 0.73 -12.98 6.77
C ALA A 64 2.10 -13.61 6.45
N ILE A 65 2.09 -14.87 5.99
CA ILE A 65 3.31 -15.58 5.57
C ILE A 65 3.91 -14.91 4.33
N PHE A 66 3.07 -14.55 3.36
CA PHE A 66 3.51 -13.91 2.12
C PHE A 66 4.16 -12.54 2.38
N VAL A 67 3.60 -11.71 3.26
CA VAL A 67 4.19 -10.42 3.67
C VAL A 67 5.57 -10.62 4.28
N PHE A 68 5.72 -11.64 5.13
CA PHE A 68 7.01 -11.98 5.73
C PHE A 68 8.04 -12.41 4.68
N ILE A 69 7.67 -13.30 3.75
CA ILE A 69 8.56 -13.72 2.66
C ILE A 69 8.94 -12.51 1.78
N ARG A 70 7.97 -11.65 1.47
CA ARG A 70 8.14 -10.48 0.60
C ARG A 70 9.10 -9.44 1.17
N SER A 71 9.20 -9.30 2.50
CA SER A 71 10.19 -8.39 3.09
C SER A 71 11.64 -8.80 2.80
N TYR A 72 11.90 -10.08 2.49
CA TYR A 72 13.23 -10.58 2.15
C TYR A 72 13.46 -10.76 0.64
N SER A 73 12.42 -11.06 -0.13
CA SER A 73 12.54 -11.29 -1.58
C SER A 73 12.46 -10.01 -2.43
N GLY A 74 12.11 -8.87 -1.83
CA GLY A 74 11.90 -7.62 -2.56
C GLY A 74 10.69 -7.71 -3.49
N GLY A 75 10.72 -7.00 -4.61
CA GLY A 75 9.63 -7.07 -5.58
C GLY A 75 9.91 -6.38 -6.90
N LEU A 76 9.08 -6.69 -7.89
CA LEU A 76 9.08 -6.01 -9.18
C LEU A 76 8.41 -4.64 -9.02
N HIS A 77 9.21 -3.57 -9.12
CA HIS A 77 8.69 -2.21 -9.13
C HIS A 77 8.62 -1.69 -10.57
N PHE A 78 7.43 -1.74 -11.15
CA PHE A 78 7.17 -1.18 -12.48
C PHE A 78 6.99 0.34 -12.40
N SER A 79 7.25 1.01 -13.53
CA SER A 79 7.13 2.47 -13.67
C SER A 79 5.73 3.02 -13.38
N LYS A 80 4.69 2.17 -13.42
CA LYS A 80 3.33 2.54 -13.03
C LYS A 80 2.82 1.65 -11.91
N PHE A 81 2.31 2.29 -10.86
CA PHE A 81 1.65 1.63 -9.72
C PHE A 81 0.61 0.59 -10.15
N ILE A 82 -0.19 0.87 -11.19
CA ILE A 82 -1.25 -0.04 -11.64
C ILE A 82 -0.70 -1.40 -12.08
N TYR A 83 0.49 -1.44 -12.69
CA TYR A 83 1.12 -2.69 -13.10
C TYR A 83 1.67 -3.46 -11.91
N CYS A 84 2.26 -2.75 -10.93
CA CYS A 84 2.67 -3.37 -9.65
C CYS A 84 1.47 -3.97 -8.91
N TYR A 85 0.36 -3.24 -8.87
CA TYR A 85 -0.88 -3.65 -8.21
C TYR A 85 -1.48 -4.88 -8.89
N ILE A 86 -1.69 -4.83 -10.20
CA ILE A 86 -2.22 -5.98 -10.97
C ILE A 86 -1.30 -7.20 -10.83
N GLY A 87 0.02 -7.01 -10.96
CA GLY A 87 0.97 -8.12 -10.79
C GLY A 87 0.91 -8.73 -9.39
N THR A 88 0.72 -7.93 -8.35
CA THR A 88 0.55 -8.43 -6.97
C THR A 88 -0.74 -9.22 -6.81
N VAL A 89 -1.85 -8.72 -7.38
CA VAL A 89 -3.16 -9.37 -7.32
C VAL A 89 -3.22 -10.66 -8.16
N ILE A 90 -2.42 -10.81 -9.21
CA ILE A 90 -2.37 -12.04 -10.02
C ILE A 90 -1.50 -13.13 -9.36
N VAL A 91 -0.41 -12.72 -8.69
CA VAL A 91 0.53 -13.64 -8.04
C VAL A 91 -0.04 -14.25 -6.75
N ILE A 92 -0.93 -13.50 -6.10
CA ILE A 92 -1.65 -13.90 -4.88
C ILE A 92 -2.96 -14.56 -5.27
#